data_AF-A0A8J5L6Z2-F1
#
_entry.id   AF-A0A8J5L6Z2-F1
#
_cell.length_a   1.000
_cell.length_b   1.000
_cell.length_c   1.000
_cell.angle_alpha   90.00
_cell.angle_beta   90.00
_cell.angle_gamma   90.00
#
_symmetry.space_group_name_H-M   'P 1'
#
loop_
_entity.id
_entity.type
_entity.pdbx_description
1 polymer ?
#
loop_
_entity_poly.entity_id
_entity_poly.type
_entity_poly.pdbx_seq_one_letter_code
_entity_poly.pdbx_strand_id
1 'polypeptide(L)'
;MRSIIFQTEGLQCLSIHVDSAHEFAAASIIAWLMHTREILRSFSYNVGTIPYVNVPEKCCLQNLEALDLNHKSIIRVAPSYQRFTCLKSLSLRHVSISSLNPSLFIAVCPRIESLTLDAIEILTSGSQSLIELSSPILKCIFAKLVVVDKIILMADNLESLHLSVLNLNFFELISKNTLKHLKIKDVKVH
;
A
#
# COMPACT_ATOMS: atom_id res chain seq x y z
N MET A 1 21.02 24.20 -6.83
CA MET A 1 21.63 23.33 -5.81
C MET A 1 21.57 21.89 -6.34
N ARG A 2 22.71 21.24 -6.67
CA ARG A 2 22.71 19.83 -7.07
C ARG A 2 22.44 19.00 -5.80
N SER A 3 21.26 18.39 -5.72
CA SER A 3 20.93 17.47 -4.63
C SER A 3 21.87 16.26 -4.66
N ILE A 4 22.32 15.79 -3.50
CA ILE A 4 23.22 14.62 -3.32
C ILE A 4 22.66 13.38 -4.02
N ILE A 5 21.33 13.29 -4.19
CA ILE A 5 20.66 12.18 -4.87
C ILE A 5 21.11 12.02 -6.34
N PHE A 6 21.51 13.10 -7.02
CA PHE A 6 21.99 13.01 -8.41
C PHE A 6 23.45 12.55 -8.54
N GLN A 7 24.11 12.24 -7.43
CA GLN A 7 25.51 11.82 -7.39
C GLN A 7 25.68 10.36 -6.92
N THR A 8 24.58 9.66 -6.64
CA THR A 8 24.61 8.29 -6.14
C THR A 8 24.07 7.30 -7.18
N GLU A 9 24.88 6.31 -7.53
CA GLU A 9 24.50 5.22 -8.44
C GLU A 9 23.95 3.99 -7.68
N GLY A 10 24.02 4.01 -6.35
CA GLY A 10 23.68 2.87 -5.49
C GLY A 10 22.45 3.05 -4.61
N LEU A 11 21.64 4.09 -4.83
CA LEU A 11 20.49 4.39 -3.98
C LEU A 11 19.33 3.41 -4.20
N GLN A 12 19.33 2.32 -3.44
CA GLN A 12 18.28 1.29 -3.49
C GLN A 12 17.10 1.58 -2.55
N CYS A 13 17.31 2.39 -1.50
CA CYS A 13 16.29 2.72 -0.52
C CYS A 13 16.16 4.23 -0.39
N LEU A 14 14.95 4.74 -0.60
CA LEU A 14 14.62 6.16 -0.44
C LEU A 14 13.44 6.29 0.49
N SER A 15 13.61 7.09 1.53
CA SER A 15 12.60 7.36 2.55
C SER A 15 12.48 8.88 2.70
N ILE A 16 11.29 9.40 2.43
CA ILE A 16 11.00 10.83 2.48
C ILE A 16 9.85 11.00 3.47
N HIS A 17 10.20 11.57 4.63
CA HIS A 17 9.27 11.90 5.70
C HIS A 17 9.46 13.36 6.08
N VAL A 18 8.36 14.07 6.20
CA VAL A 18 8.34 15.45 6.68
C VAL A 18 7.09 15.63 7.52
N ASP A 19 7.21 16.46 8.57
CA ASP A 19 6.11 16.79 9.45
C ASP A 19 4.95 17.44 8.67
N SER A 20 3.75 17.24 9.19
CA SER A 20 2.46 17.66 8.67
C SER A 20 2.36 19.13 8.23
N ALA A 21 3.25 20.02 8.69
CA ALA A 21 3.26 21.43 8.36
C ALA A 21 4.02 21.81 7.06
N HIS A 22 4.78 20.90 6.46
CA HIS A 22 5.64 21.22 5.31
C HIS A 22 5.34 20.34 4.09
N GLU A 23 5.51 20.94 2.91
CA GLU A 23 5.28 20.29 1.62
C GLU A 23 6.53 20.41 0.76
N PHE A 24 6.73 19.44 -0.13
CA PHE A 24 7.85 19.44 -1.06
C PHE A 24 7.43 19.92 -2.45
N ALA A 25 8.36 20.50 -3.20
CA ALA A 25 8.14 20.71 -4.62
C ALA A 25 8.03 19.35 -5.32
N ALA A 26 6.89 19.09 -5.98
CA ALA A 26 6.66 17.81 -6.69
C ALA A 26 7.77 17.52 -7.70
N ALA A 27 8.26 18.56 -8.38
CA ALA A 27 9.33 18.47 -9.37
C ALA A 27 10.62 17.87 -8.79
N SER A 28 10.97 18.22 -7.55
CA SER A 28 12.19 17.71 -6.89
C SER A 28 12.09 16.21 -6.66
N ILE A 29 10.94 15.74 -6.17
CA ILE A 29 10.73 14.32 -5.86
C ILE A 29 10.65 13.50 -7.14
N ILE A 30 9.93 13.99 -8.16
CA ILE A 30 9.88 13.34 -9.47
C ILE A 30 11.28 13.23 -10.07
N ALA A 31 12.10 14.27 -9.98
CA ALA A 31 13.46 14.24 -10.51
C ALA A 31 14.33 13.19 -9.79
N TRP A 32 14.22 13.09 -8.45
CA TRP A 32 14.91 12.06 -7.68
C TRP A 32 14.49 10.66 -8.09
N LEU A 33 13.18 10.40 -8.17
CA LEU A 33 12.67 9.08 -8.53
C LEU A 33 12.97 8.69 -9.96
N MET A 34 12.89 9.63 -10.91
CA MET A 34 13.25 9.36 -12.30
C MET A 34 14.73 9.01 -12.43
N HIS A 35 15.60 9.64 -11.64
CA HIS A 35 17.03 9.32 -11.61
C HIS A 35 17.29 7.92 -11.04
N THR A 36 16.54 7.50 -10.03
CA THR A 36 16.77 6.22 -9.32
C THR A 36 15.86 5.09 -9.78
N ARG A 37 14.99 5.30 -10.77
CA ARG A 37 13.88 4.38 -11.13
C ARG A 37 14.29 2.94 -11.45
N GLU A 38 15.52 2.75 -11.91
CA GLU A 38 16.06 1.44 -12.34
C GLU A 38 16.76 0.71 -11.18
N ILE A 39 17.19 1.43 -10.14
CA ILE A 39 17.96 0.86 -9.02
C ILE A 39 17.15 0.82 -7.72
N LEU A 40 16.12 1.66 -7.59
CA LEU A 40 15.34 1.79 -6.37
C LEU A 40 14.52 0.52 -6.10
N ARG A 41 14.77 -0.10 -4.95
CA ARG A 41 14.11 -1.31 -4.45
C ARG A 41 13.09 -1.01 -3.37
N SER A 42 13.32 0.03 -2.57
CA SER A 42 12.41 0.43 -1.49
C SER A 42 12.12 1.92 -1.53
N PHE A 43 10.84 2.28 -1.46
CA PHE A 43 10.39 3.66 -1.41
C PHE A 43 9.35 3.86 -0.31
N SER A 44 9.67 4.72 0.66
CA SER A 44 8.72 5.19 1.67
C SER A 44 8.47 6.69 1.46
N TYR A 45 7.20 7.04 1.27
CA TYR A 45 6.79 8.36 0.79
C TYR A 45 5.60 8.87 1.59
N ASN A 46 5.91 9.73 2.57
CA ASN A 46 4.94 10.25 3.53
C ASN A 46 4.98 11.77 3.55
N VAL A 47 4.93 12.40 2.37
CA VAL A 47 4.95 13.86 2.24
C VAL A 47 3.89 14.34 1.26
N GLY A 48 3.38 15.54 1.54
CA GLY A 48 2.57 16.29 0.59
C GLY A 48 3.48 17.00 -0.41
N THR A 49 2.96 17.26 -1.61
CA THR A 49 3.67 18.05 -2.61
C THR A 49 2.89 19.26 -3.09
N ILE A 50 3.61 20.30 -3.47
CA ILE A 50 3.10 21.46 -4.20
C ILE A 50 3.69 21.44 -5.62
N PRO A 51 2.86 21.41 -6.69
CA PRO A 51 1.44 21.04 -6.64
C PRO A 51 1.25 19.57 -6.22
N TYR A 52 0.04 19.20 -5.83
CA TYR A 52 -0.27 17.81 -5.50
C TYR A 52 -0.14 16.92 -6.73
N VAL A 53 0.64 15.83 -6.61
CA VAL A 53 0.82 14.82 -7.67
C VAL A 53 0.88 13.43 -7.03
N ASN A 54 0.24 12.44 -7.66
CA ASN A 54 0.48 11.03 -7.33
C ASN A 54 1.85 10.62 -7.88
N VAL A 55 2.91 10.96 -7.15
CA VAL A 55 4.31 10.83 -7.58
C VAL A 55 4.66 9.39 -8.01
N PRO A 56 4.26 8.32 -7.29
CA PRO A 56 4.51 6.94 -7.73
C PRO A 56 3.98 6.62 -9.13
N GLU A 57 2.84 7.20 -9.55
CA GLU A 57 2.27 6.95 -10.88
C GLU A 57 3.11 7.56 -12.01
N LYS A 58 3.92 8.58 -11.70
CA LYS A 58 4.70 9.32 -12.70
C LYS A 58 6.06 8.68 -13.02
N CYS A 59 6.60 7.86 -12.13
CA CYS A 59 8.03 7.49 -12.17
C CYS A 59 8.33 6.06 -12.62
N CYS A 60 7.32 5.22 -12.89
CA CYS A 60 7.50 3.85 -13.42
C CYS A 60 8.63 3.05 -12.73
N LEU A 61 8.51 2.82 -11.42
CA LEU A 61 9.56 2.19 -10.61
C LEU A 61 9.63 0.67 -10.85
N GLN A 62 10.30 0.25 -11.92
CA GLN A 62 10.27 -1.12 -12.46
C GLN A 62 10.81 -2.18 -11.50
N ASN A 63 11.79 -1.81 -10.67
CA ASN A 63 12.53 -2.71 -9.80
C ASN A 63 12.08 -2.64 -8.34
N LEU A 64 11.02 -1.87 -8.06
CA LEU A 64 10.55 -1.62 -6.71
C LEU A 64 9.97 -2.89 -6.08
N GLU A 65 10.51 -3.27 -4.94
CA GLU A 65 10.09 -4.43 -4.15
C GLU A 65 9.26 -4.04 -2.92
N ALA A 66 9.48 -2.84 -2.37
CA ALA A 66 8.76 -2.33 -1.22
C ALA A 66 8.28 -0.90 -1.45
N LEU A 67 6.99 -0.67 -1.20
CA LEU A 67 6.34 0.62 -1.33
C LEU A 67 5.52 0.92 -0.07
N ASP A 68 5.73 2.11 0.48
CA ASP A 68 5.05 2.59 1.67
C ASP A 68 4.55 4.03 1.43
N LEU A 69 3.25 4.22 1.58
CA LEU A 69 2.53 5.43 1.16
C LEU A 69 1.57 5.92 2.25
N ASN A 70 1.42 7.24 2.35
CA ASN A 70 0.52 7.91 3.29
C ASN A 70 -0.47 8.86 2.56
N HIS A 71 -1.60 9.23 3.20
CA HIS A 71 -2.69 10.08 2.66
C HIS A 71 -2.28 11.38 1.99
N LYS A 72 -1.22 12.03 2.48
CA LYS A 72 -0.69 13.26 1.86
C LYS A 72 -0.16 13.03 0.45
N SER A 73 0.09 11.78 0.11
CA SER A 73 0.75 11.35 -1.10
C SER A 73 -0.20 10.80 -2.16
N ILE A 74 -1.41 10.34 -1.77
CA ILE A 74 -2.41 9.74 -2.67
C ILE A 74 -3.85 10.04 -2.19
N ILE A 75 -4.63 10.79 -2.97
CA ILE A 75 -6.07 11.08 -2.77
C ILE A 75 -6.95 10.00 -3.42
N ARG A 76 -6.50 9.39 -4.52
CA ARG A 76 -7.16 8.25 -5.18
C ARG A 76 -6.11 7.32 -5.78
N VAL A 77 -6.22 6.04 -5.45
CA VAL A 77 -5.49 4.93 -6.07
C VAL A 77 -6.08 4.73 -7.47
N ALA A 78 -5.51 5.34 -8.52
CA ALA A 78 -5.95 5.07 -9.89
C ALA A 78 -5.34 3.74 -10.39
N PRO A 79 -6.01 2.96 -11.25
CA PRO A 79 -5.59 1.61 -11.67
C PRO A 79 -4.31 1.53 -12.54
N SER A 80 -3.45 2.55 -12.53
CA SER A 80 -2.19 2.58 -13.30
C SER A 80 -1.05 1.76 -12.68
N TYR A 81 -1.32 0.99 -11.62
CA TYR A 81 -0.34 0.17 -10.89
C TYR A 81 0.23 -1.01 -11.71
N GLN A 82 -0.14 -1.22 -12.99
CA GLN A 82 0.43 -2.24 -13.91
C GLN A 82 1.97 -2.22 -14.00
N ARG A 83 2.62 -1.26 -13.34
CA ARG A 83 4.04 -0.95 -13.34
C ARG A 83 4.81 -1.53 -12.16
N PHE A 84 4.12 -2.04 -11.12
CA PHE A 84 4.74 -2.58 -9.90
C PHE A 84 4.85 -4.11 -9.93
N THR A 85 5.35 -4.65 -11.04
CA THR A 85 5.42 -6.10 -11.28
C THR A 85 6.37 -6.83 -10.33
N CYS A 86 7.35 -6.12 -9.74
CA CYS A 86 8.32 -6.66 -8.78
C CYS A 86 7.92 -6.46 -7.32
N LEU A 87 6.79 -5.80 -7.04
CA LEU A 87 6.44 -5.39 -5.68
C LEU A 87 6.07 -6.59 -4.81
N LYS A 88 6.78 -6.73 -3.69
CA LYS A 88 6.60 -7.78 -2.67
C LYS A 88 5.93 -7.25 -1.42
N SER A 89 6.12 -5.98 -1.09
CA SER A 89 5.57 -5.36 0.11
C SER A 89 4.87 -4.04 -0.22
N LEU A 90 3.61 -3.91 0.22
CA LEU A 90 2.82 -2.69 0.09
C LEU A 90 2.28 -2.25 1.44
N SER A 91 2.57 -1.00 1.83
CA SER A 91 1.94 -0.33 2.96
C SER A 91 1.16 0.90 2.50
N LEU A 92 -0.12 0.94 2.86
CA LEU A 92 -1.00 2.08 2.61
C LEU A 92 -1.50 2.58 3.96
N ARG A 93 -1.35 3.88 4.19
CA ARG A 93 -1.70 4.51 5.47
C ARG A 93 -2.54 5.77 5.26
N HIS A 94 -3.66 5.87 5.97
CA HIS A 94 -4.57 7.02 5.92
C HIS A 94 -5.21 7.28 4.54
N VAL A 95 -5.16 6.32 3.61
CA VAL A 95 -5.63 6.52 2.22
C VAL A 95 -7.13 6.24 2.10
N SER A 96 -7.85 7.10 1.38
CA SER A 96 -9.22 6.82 0.94
C SER A 96 -9.20 6.11 -0.42
N ILE A 97 -9.87 4.96 -0.52
CA ILE A 97 -9.94 4.14 -1.74
C ILE A 97 -11.36 4.22 -2.28
N SER A 98 -11.53 4.84 -3.46
CA SER A 98 -12.84 4.97 -4.10
C SER A 98 -13.19 3.71 -4.87
N SER A 99 -14.27 3.01 -4.47
CA SER A 99 -15.00 1.90 -5.14
C SER A 99 -14.22 0.84 -5.95
N LEU A 100 -12.88 0.87 -5.91
CA LEU A 100 -12.00 -0.10 -6.52
C LEU A 100 -12.00 -1.28 -5.58
N ASN A 101 -12.57 -2.38 -6.05
CA ASN A 101 -12.51 -3.67 -5.40
C ASN A 101 -11.05 -3.91 -4.94
N PRO A 102 -10.77 -4.09 -3.65
CA PRO A 102 -9.43 -4.40 -3.12
C PRO A 102 -8.74 -5.58 -3.82
N SER A 103 -9.49 -6.44 -4.52
CA SER A 103 -8.96 -7.43 -5.46
C SER A 103 -8.06 -6.83 -6.56
N LEU A 104 -8.20 -5.54 -6.87
CA LEU A 104 -7.33 -4.81 -7.81
C LEU A 104 -5.89 -4.70 -7.32
N PHE A 105 -5.61 -4.70 -6.00
CA PHE A 105 -4.22 -4.65 -5.54
C PHE A 105 -3.47 -5.94 -5.90
N ILE A 106 -4.11 -7.10 -5.78
CA ILE A 106 -3.50 -8.38 -6.15
C ILE A 106 -3.45 -8.56 -7.66
N ALA A 107 -4.51 -8.17 -8.38
CA ALA A 107 -4.50 -8.19 -9.84
C ALA A 107 -3.36 -7.36 -10.43
N VAL A 108 -2.92 -6.33 -9.71
CA VAL A 108 -1.98 -5.35 -10.22
C VAL A 108 -0.55 -5.52 -9.68
N CYS A 109 -0.38 -6.19 -8.54
CA CYS A 109 0.93 -6.53 -7.98
C CYS A 109 1.01 -8.05 -7.74
N PRO A 110 1.31 -8.85 -8.77
CA PRO A 110 1.21 -10.32 -8.73
C PRO A 110 2.24 -11.00 -7.81
N ARG A 111 3.19 -10.24 -7.25
CA ARG A 111 4.27 -10.71 -6.39
C ARG A 111 4.15 -10.29 -4.92
N ILE A 112 3.01 -9.71 -4.51
CA ILE A 112 2.83 -9.26 -3.13
C ILE A 112 2.86 -10.44 -2.15
N GLU A 113 3.81 -10.37 -1.23
CA GLU A 113 3.98 -11.28 -0.09
C GLU A 113 3.52 -10.62 1.22
N SER A 114 3.52 -9.29 1.31
CA SER A 114 3.14 -8.53 2.51
C SER A 114 2.25 -7.33 2.19
N LEU A 115 1.12 -7.22 2.89
CA LEU A 115 0.18 -6.12 2.76
C LEU A 115 -0.12 -5.49 4.12
N THR A 116 0.05 -4.17 4.21
CA THR A 116 -0.27 -3.37 5.41
C THR A 116 -1.28 -2.29 5.04
N LEU A 117 -2.43 -2.31 5.72
CA LEU A 117 -3.52 -1.34 5.59
C LEU A 117 -3.72 -0.67 6.96
N ASP A 118 -3.46 0.63 7.08
CA ASP A 118 -3.70 1.38 8.33
C ASP A 118 -4.55 2.61 8.04
N ALA A 119 -5.63 2.81 8.80
CA ALA A 119 -6.55 3.94 8.62
C ALA A 119 -7.06 4.06 7.18
N ILE A 120 -7.61 2.98 6.64
CA ILE A 120 -8.15 2.95 5.27
C ILE A 120 -9.66 3.20 5.31
N GLU A 121 -10.11 4.10 4.45
CA GLU A 121 -11.53 4.40 4.22
C GLU A 121 -11.93 3.92 2.81
N ILE A 122 -12.93 3.03 2.72
CA ILE A 122 -13.46 2.56 1.44
C ILE A 122 -14.72 3.37 1.11
N LEU A 123 -14.64 4.22 0.09
CA LEU A 123 -15.78 5.03 -0.35
C LEU A 123 -16.66 4.17 -1.28
N THR A 124 -17.84 3.74 -0.81
CA THR A 124 -18.84 3.02 -1.61
C THR A 124 -20.05 3.90 -1.92
N SER A 125 -20.55 3.83 -3.15
CA SER A 125 -21.75 4.55 -3.61
C SER A 125 -23.00 3.65 -3.51
N GLY A 126 -23.29 3.14 -2.32
CA GLY A 126 -24.55 2.45 -2.01
C GLY A 126 -24.50 0.92 -1.82
N SER A 127 -23.34 0.29 -1.92
CA SER A 127 -23.15 -1.14 -1.59
C SER A 127 -22.34 -1.32 -0.30
N GLN A 128 -22.51 -2.46 0.37
CA GLN A 128 -21.64 -2.87 1.48
C GLN A 128 -20.18 -2.88 1.01
N SER A 129 -19.30 -2.35 1.84
CA SER A 129 -17.86 -2.30 1.58
C SER A 129 -17.24 -3.68 1.81
N LEU A 130 -16.49 -4.18 0.83
CA LEU A 130 -15.91 -5.52 0.83
C LEU A 130 -14.43 -5.44 0.49
N ILE A 131 -13.61 -6.14 1.27
CA ILE A 131 -12.24 -6.52 0.90
C ILE A 131 -12.26 -8.01 0.58
N GLU A 132 -12.08 -8.34 -0.69
CA GLU A 132 -11.88 -9.71 -1.15
C GLU A 132 -10.47 -9.85 -1.74
N LEU A 133 -9.65 -10.70 -1.13
CA LEU A 133 -8.26 -10.91 -1.52
C LEU A 133 -8.00 -12.40 -1.75
N SER A 134 -7.59 -12.76 -2.96
CA SER A 134 -7.16 -14.11 -3.32
C SER A 134 -5.72 -14.08 -3.81
N SER A 135 -4.78 -14.62 -3.02
CA SER A 135 -3.37 -14.67 -3.39
C SER A 135 -2.70 -15.95 -2.89
N PRO A 136 -2.08 -16.73 -3.78
CA PRO A 136 -1.38 -17.94 -3.38
C PRO A 136 -0.02 -17.66 -2.74
N ILE A 137 0.52 -16.44 -2.79
CA ILE A 137 1.87 -16.12 -2.31
C ILE A 137 1.89 -15.15 -1.13
N LEU A 138 0.74 -14.63 -0.73
CA LEU A 138 0.62 -13.65 0.35
C LEU A 138 0.91 -14.34 1.69
N LYS A 139 1.92 -13.84 2.40
CA LYS A 139 2.42 -14.39 3.67
C LYS A 139 1.99 -13.55 4.87
N CYS A 140 1.88 -12.24 4.70
CA CYS A 140 1.62 -11.33 5.81
C CYS A 140 0.51 -10.33 5.47
N ILE A 141 -0.49 -10.22 6.35
CA ILE A 141 -1.49 -9.15 6.30
C ILE A 141 -1.54 -8.46 7.66
N PHE A 142 -1.45 -7.13 7.62
CA PHE A 142 -1.78 -6.26 8.74
C PHE A 142 -2.88 -5.31 8.30
N ALA A 143 -4.00 -5.30 9.03
CA ALA A 143 -5.08 -4.35 8.83
C ALA A 143 -5.42 -3.68 10.17
N LYS A 144 -5.35 -2.35 10.19
CA LYS A 144 -5.69 -1.54 11.35
C LYS A 144 -6.57 -0.37 10.98
N LEU A 145 -7.58 -0.08 11.80
CA LEU A 145 -8.44 1.10 11.62
C LEU A 145 -9.07 1.16 10.22
N VAL A 146 -9.41 0.00 9.63
CA VAL A 146 -10.02 -0.10 8.30
C VAL A 146 -11.53 -0.08 8.44
N VAL A 147 -12.17 0.86 7.74
CA VAL A 147 -13.63 0.99 7.70
C VAL A 147 -14.15 0.15 6.54
N VAL A 148 -14.63 -1.06 6.84
CA VAL A 148 -15.13 -2.03 5.85
C VAL A 148 -16.19 -2.95 6.47
N ASP A 149 -17.23 -3.33 5.73
CA ASP A 149 -18.28 -4.22 6.24
C ASP A 149 -17.86 -5.70 6.21
N LYS A 150 -17.13 -6.11 5.17
CA LYS A 150 -16.79 -7.53 4.97
C LYS A 150 -15.33 -7.70 4.56
N ILE A 151 -14.69 -8.74 5.10
CA ILE A 151 -13.35 -9.17 4.70
C ILE A 151 -13.39 -10.66 4.35
N ILE A 152 -12.96 -11.03 3.15
CA ILE A 152 -12.80 -12.40 2.67
C ILE A 152 -11.37 -12.58 2.18
N LEU A 153 -10.64 -13.49 2.81
CA LEU A 153 -9.23 -13.79 2.50
C LEU A 153 -9.08 -15.23 2.02
N MET A 154 -8.61 -15.41 0.80
CA MET A 154 -8.18 -16.69 0.24
C MET A 154 -6.65 -16.66 0.08
N ALA A 155 -5.93 -17.18 1.08
CA ALA A 155 -4.47 -17.06 1.13
C ALA A 155 -3.84 -18.33 1.71
N ASP A 156 -3.52 -19.28 0.83
CA ASP A 156 -3.01 -20.60 1.20
C ASP A 156 -1.65 -20.56 1.93
N ASN A 157 -0.83 -19.54 1.67
CA ASN A 157 0.51 -19.36 2.25
C ASN A 157 0.57 -18.26 3.31
N LEU A 158 -0.58 -17.84 3.86
CA LEU A 158 -0.64 -16.80 4.87
C LEU A 158 -0.02 -17.29 6.19
N GLU A 159 1.12 -16.72 6.56
CA GLU A 159 1.84 -17.04 7.80
C GLU A 159 1.45 -16.13 8.97
N SER A 160 1.10 -14.86 8.68
CA SER A 160 0.77 -13.87 9.70
C SER A 160 -0.46 -13.03 9.32
N LEU A 161 -1.44 -13.00 10.21
CA LEU A 161 -2.63 -12.16 10.11
C LEU A 161 -2.79 -11.32 11.39
N HIS A 162 -2.79 -10.00 11.23
CA HIS A 162 -3.07 -9.07 12.30
C HIS A 162 -4.22 -8.13 11.91
N LEU A 163 -5.32 -8.23 12.66
CA LEU A 163 -6.49 -7.37 12.53
C LEU A 163 -6.63 -6.54 13.82
N SER A 164 -6.67 -5.22 13.71
CA SER A 164 -6.76 -4.35 14.87
C SER A 164 -7.73 -3.18 14.67
N VAL A 165 -8.61 -2.93 15.65
CA VAL A 165 -9.54 -1.78 15.61
C VAL A 165 -10.38 -1.77 14.32
N LEU A 166 -11.06 -2.90 14.05
CA LEU A 166 -11.92 -3.07 12.88
C LEU A 166 -13.38 -3.19 13.31
N ASN A 167 -14.30 -2.71 12.49
CA ASN A 167 -15.74 -2.89 12.67
C ASN A 167 -16.30 -3.60 11.44
N LEU A 168 -16.61 -4.89 11.56
CA LEU A 168 -16.99 -5.78 10.46
C LEU A 168 -18.40 -6.34 10.72
N ASN A 169 -19.11 -6.66 9.66
CA ASN A 169 -20.29 -7.54 9.69
C ASN A 169 -19.90 -8.98 9.33
N PHE A 170 -18.79 -9.17 8.59
CA PHE A 170 -18.36 -10.49 8.18
C PHE A 170 -16.83 -10.58 8.02
N PHE A 171 -16.26 -11.69 8.49
CA PHE A 171 -14.86 -12.03 8.29
C PHE A 171 -14.71 -13.52 7.96
N GLU A 172 -14.02 -13.81 6.87
CA GLU A 172 -13.69 -15.18 6.45
C GLU A 172 -12.22 -15.27 6.02
N LEU A 173 -11.55 -16.33 6.49
CA LEU A 173 -10.20 -16.71 6.08
C LEU A 173 -10.20 -18.17 5.62
N ILE A 174 -9.81 -18.37 4.37
CA ILE A 174 -9.58 -19.67 3.73
C ILE A 174 -8.07 -19.81 3.50
N SER A 175 -7.45 -20.78 4.18
CA SER A 175 -6.00 -21.05 4.09
C SER A 175 -5.67 -22.53 4.31
N LYS A 176 -4.48 -22.97 3.88
CA LYS A 176 -4.02 -24.37 3.98
C LYS A 176 -3.10 -24.64 5.18
N ASN A 177 -3.52 -24.25 6.38
CA ASN A 177 -2.79 -24.49 7.65
C ASN A 177 -1.37 -23.90 7.73
N THR A 178 -1.08 -22.82 7.01
CA THR A 178 0.22 -22.13 7.05
C THR A 178 0.29 -21.01 8.08
N LEU A 179 -0.84 -20.63 8.67
CA LEU A 179 -0.96 -19.53 9.61
C LEU A 179 -0.24 -19.83 10.94
N LYS A 180 0.82 -19.08 11.22
CA LYS A 180 1.64 -19.17 12.43
C LYS A 180 1.26 -18.11 13.46
N HIS A 181 0.87 -16.93 12.98
CA HIS A 181 0.57 -15.78 13.83
C HIS A 181 -0.81 -15.23 13.50
N LEU A 182 -1.74 -15.36 14.45
CA LEU A 182 -3.04 -14.71 14.40
C LEU A 182 -3.17 -13.72 15.56
N LYS A 183 -3.40 -12.45 15.25
CA LYS A 183 -3.65 -11.42 16.24
C LYS A 183 -4.91 -10.65 15.89
N ILE A 184 -5.91 -10.72 16.75
CA ILE A 184 -7.16 -9.97 16.64
C ILE A 184 -7.28 -9.10 17.88
N LYS A 185 -7.37 -7.79 17.69
CA LYS A 185 -7.45 -6.82 18.80
C LYS A 185 -8.52 -5.77 18.50
N ASP A 186 -9.44 -5.53 19.43
CA ASP A 186 -10.47 -4.50 19.28
C ASP A 186 -11.29 -4.63 17.98
N VAL A 187 -11.60 -5.86 17.57
CA VAL A 187 -12.43 -6.14 16.39
C VAL A 187 -13.86 -6.44 16.84
N LYS A 188 -14.83 -5.73 16.27
CA LYS A 188 -16.26 -5.97 16.47
C LYS A 188 -16.81 -6.66 15.24
N VAL A 189 -17.54 -7.75 15.45
CA VAL A 189 -18.28 -8.48 14.41
C VAL A 189 -19.76 -8.44 14.78
N HIS A 190 -20.59 -7.87 13.90
CA HIS A 190 -22.03 -7.69 14.10
C HIS A 190 -22.87 -8.78 13.42
#